data_AF-A0A9N9V673-F1
#
_entry.id   AF-A0A9N9V673-F1
#
_cell.length_a   1.000
_cell.length_b   1.000
_cell.length_c   1.000
_cell.angle_alpha   90.00
_cell.angle_beta   90.00
_cell.angle_gamma   90.00
#
_symmetry.space_group_name_H-M   'P 1'
#
loop_
_entity.id
_entity.type
_entity.pdbx_description
1 polymer ?
#
loop_
_entity_poly.entity_id
_entity_poly.type
_entity_poly.pdbx_seq_one_letter_code
_entity_poly.pdbx_strand_id
1 'polypeptide(L)'
;MPDYAPWEPNNTMAGIWIGINDVDISYQRQNASEYIKESVDVCFEQLEVLYDTGIRSFFILQVPPLDKTPKIITKSEKPTKKISEYNKRISEKLKSFNSAHEDARTALIDTSAPFNSAINNPKKYNATDATCQNTDGKSCV
;
A
#
# COMPACT_ATOMS: atom_id res chain seq x y z
N MET A 1 6.28 -25.69 -11.04
CA MET A 1 7.04 -24.81 -10.11
C MET A 1 8.49 -25.24 -10.15
N PRO A 2 9.50 -24.36 -9.94
CA PRO A 2 10.89 -24.77 -10.02
C PRO A 2 11.27 -25.71 -8.87
N ASP A 3 11.96 -26.80 -9.17
CA ASP A 3 12.31 -27.84 -8.18
C ASP A 3 13.22 -27.32 -7.04
N TYR A 4 13.95 -26.23 -7.28
CA TYR A 4 14.83 -25.61 -6.27
C TYR A 4 14.09 -24.69 -5.28
N ALA A 5 12.83 -24.34 -5.57
CA ALA A 5 11.99 -23.48 -4.73
C ALA A 5 10.51 -23.89 -4.87
N PRO A 6 10.13 -25.09 -4.39
CA PRO A 6 8.74 -25.52 -4.39
C PRO A 6 7.94 -24.63 -3.44
N TRP A 7 6.78 -24.16 -3.90
CA TRP A 7 5.88 -23.31 -3.14
C TRP A 7 4.55 -24.04 -2.94
N GLU A 8 4.16 -24.12 -1.67
CA GLU A 8 2.96 -24.76 -1.18
C GLU A 8 2.13 -23.71 -0.43
N PRO A 9 0.81 -23.89 -0.30
CA PRO A 9 -0.05 -22.95 0.42
C PRO A 9 0.42 -22.63 1.85
N ASN A 10 1.13 -23.56 2.50
CA ASN A 10 1.60 -23.44 3.88
C ASN A 10 3.00 -22.84 4.04
N ASN A 11 3.76 -22.65 2.95
CA ASN A 11 5.13 -22.12 2.99
C ASN A 11 5.31 -20.81 2.20
N THR A 12 4.21 -20.28 1.65
CA THR A 12 4.19 -19.12 0.76
C THR A 12 3.23 -18.07 1.27
N MET A 13 3.64 -16.81 1.16
CA MET A 13 2.80 -15.65 1.39
C MET A 13 3.04 -14.59 0.32
N ALA A 14 1.97 -14.05 -0.26
CA ALA A 14 2.04 -12.96 -1.23
C ALA A 14 1.86 -11.60 -0.54
N GLY A 15 2.78 -10.69 -0.81
CA GLY A 15 2.73 -9.30 -0.34
C GLY A 15 2.34 -8.35 -1.45
N ILE A 16 1.31 -7.54 -1.24
CA ILE A 16 0.80 -6.58 -2.22
C ILE A 16 0.94 -5.17 -1.67
N TRP A 17 1.70 -4.33 -2.37
CA TRP A 17 1.86 -2.92 -2.04
C TRP A 17 1.85 -2.07 -3.30
N ILE A 18 0.64 -1.83 -3.80
CA ILE A 18 0.38 -1.00 -4.99
C ILE A 18 -0.67 0.07 -4.65
N GLY A 19 -0.74 1.11 -5.48
CA GLY A 19 -1.75 2.17 -5.37
C GLY A 19 -1.24 3.58 -5.12
N ILE A 20 -0.01 3.77 -4.62
CA ILE A 20 0.50 5.12 -4.32
C ILE A 20 0.58 6.00 -5.58
N ASN A 21 0.97 5.42 -6.72
CA ASN A 21 1.04 6.12 -8.00
C ASN A 21 -0.35 6.50 -8.51
N ASP A 22 -1.33 5.60 -8.36
CA ASP A 22 -2.72 5.85 -8.73
C ASP A 22 -3.32 6.98 -7.89
N VAL A 23 -3.02 7.00 -6.59
CA VAL A 23 -3.43 8.11 -5.71
C VAL A 23 -2.77 9.42 -6.13
N ASP A 24 -1.46 9.43 -6.39
CA ASP A 24 -0.71 10.61 -6.84
C ASP A 24 -1.22 11.17 -8.17
N ILE A 25 -1.61 10.30 -9.10
CA ILE A 25 -2.21 10.70 -10.38
C ILE A 25 -3.67 11.15 -10.18
N SER A 26 -4.44 10.44 -9.36
CA SER A 26 -5.88 10.66 -9.23
C SER A 26 -6.24 12.01 -8.62
N TYR A 27 -5.44 12.53 -7.67
CA TYR A 27 -5.87 13.70 -6.90
C TYR A 27 -5.92 14.99 -7.75
N GLN A 28 -5.32 14.98 -8.94
CA GLN A 28 -5.41 16.08 -9.91
C GLN A 28 -6.48 15.86 -11.00
N ARG A 29 -7.24 14.74 -10.94
CA ARG A 29 -8.26 14.38 -11.93
C ARG A 29 -9.66 14.78 -11.49
N GLN A 30 -10.49 15.14 -12.46
CA GLN A 30 -11.93 15.37 -12.23
C GLN A 30 -12.67 14.08 -11.90
N ASN A 31 -12.33 12.96 -12.55
CA ASN A 31 -12.92 11.63 -12.33
C ASN A 31 -12.16 10.78 -11.30
N ALA A 32 -11.50 11.40 -10.33
CA ALA A 32 -10.60 10.73 -9.39
C ALA A 32 -11.22 9.52 -8.66
N SER A 33 -12.49 9.59 -8.28
CA SER A 33 -13.16 8.51 -7.53
C SER A 33 -13.36 7.25 -8.36
N GLU A 34 -13.75 7.42 -9.63
CA GLU A 34 -13.92 6.31 -10.58
C GLU A 34 -12.55 5.68 -10.91
N TYR A 35 -11.54 6.51 -11.15
CA TYR A 35 -10.17 6.03 -11.38
C TYR A 35 -9.62 5.24 -10.19
N ILE A 36 -9.83 5.71 -8.96
CA ILE A 36 -9.46 4.99 -7.74
C ILE A 36 -10.21 3.65 -7.65
N LYS A 37 -11.52 3.65 -7.95
CA LYS A 37 -12.34 2.44 -7.95
C LYS A 37 -11.74 1.40 -8.92
N GLU A 38 -11.50 1.79 -10.17
CA GLU A 38 -10.92 0.92 -11.19
C GLU A 38 -9.55 0.38 -10.78
N SER A 39 -8.68 1.24 -10.24
CA SER A 39 -7.35 0.83 -9.76
C SER A 39 -7.43 -0.23 -8.65
N VAL A 40 -8.34 -0.06 -7.68
CA VAL A 40 -8.56 -1.07 -6.64
C VAL A 40 -9.22 -2.33 -7.19
N ASP A 41 -10.15 -2.21 -8.13
CA ASP A 41 -10.77 -3.37 -8.81
C ASP A 41 -9.70 -4.23 -9.49
N VAL A 42 -8.81 -3.63 -10.29
CA VAL A 42 -7.69 -4.32 -10.95
C VAL A 42 -6.72 -4.94 -9.93
N CYS A 43 -6.43 -4.25 -8.82
CA CYS A 43 -5.62 -4.83 -7.74
C CYS A 43 -6.21 -6.15 -7.21
N PHE A 44 -7.52 -6.22 -7.06
CA PHE A 44 -8.19 -7.43 -6.57
C PHE A 44 -8.32 -8.50 -7.66
N GLU A 45 -8.47 -8.13 -8.92
CA GLU A 45 -8.37 -9.09 -10.04
C GLU A 45 -6.99 -9.78 -10.07
N GLN A 46 -5.91 -9.05 -9.78
CA GLN A 46 -4.57 -9.67 -9.66
C GLN A 46 -4.46 -10.57 -8.43
N LEU A 47 -5.18 -10.25 -7.34
CA LEU A 47 -5.24 -11.09 -6.15
C LEU A 47 -5.93 -12.43 -6.44
N GLU A 48 -7.01 -12.40 -7.21
CA GLU A 48 -7.70 -13.61 -7.69
C GLU A 48 -6.76 -14.48 -8.53
N VAL A 49 -6.01 -13.89 -9.47
CA VAL A 49 -5.01 -14.62 -10.26
C VAL A 49 -3.99 -15.31 -9.36
N LEU A 50 -3.47 -14.63 -8.33
CA LEU A 50 -2.53 -15.24 -7.38
C LEU A 50 -3.17 -16.36 -6.57
N TYR A 51 -4.42 -16.18 -6.13
CA TYR A 51 -5.17 -17.20 -5.42
C TYR A 51 -5.41 -18.45 -6.28
N ASP A 52 -5.76 -18.28 -7.55
CA ASP A 52 -5.97 -19.37 -8.52
C ASP A 52 -4.69 -20.18 -8.78
N THR A 53 -3.51 -19.61 -8.53
CA THR A 53 -2.24 -20.37 -8.59
C THR A 53 -1.97 -21.28 -7.40
N GLY A 54 -2.80 -21.23 -6.36
CA GLY A 54 -2.65 -22.01 -5.13
C GLY A 54 -2.13 -21.23 -3.92
N ILE A 55 -1.86 -19.92 -4.04
CA ILE A 55 -1.50 -19.10 -2.87
C ILE A 55 -2.71 -18.99 -1.93
N ARG A 56 -2.49 -19.16 -0.63
CA ARG A 56 -3.53 -19.05 0.40
C ARG A 56 -3.22 -18.06 1.51
N SER A 57 -2.05 -17.43 1.51
CA SER A 57 -1.69 -16.41 2.51
C SER A 57 -1.33 -15.10 1.81
N PHE A 58 -1.97 -14.01 2.22
CA PHE A 58 -1.81 -12.69 1.62
C PHE A 58 -1.64 -11.60 2.68
N PHE A 59 -0.84 -10.59 2.39
CA PHE A 59 -0.93 -9.31 3.09
C PHE A 59 -0.98 -8.16 2.10
N ILE A 60 -1.84 -7.19 2.39
CA ILE A 60 -2.00 -5.98 1.59
C ILE A 60 -1.56 -4.80 2.45
N LEU A 61 -0.66 -3.99 1.92
CA LEU A 61 -0.19 -2.77 2.54
C LEU A 61 -1.03 -1.59 2.03
N GLN A 62 -1.62 -0.84 2.95
CA GLN A 62 -2.33 0.39 2.62
C GLN A 62 -1.38 1.43 2.01
N VAL A 63 -1.93 2.36 1.23
CA VAL A 63 -1.18 3.51 0.71
C VAL A 63 -0.68 4.33 1.91
N PRO A 64 0.63 4.60 2.00
CA PRO A 64 1.22 5.35 3.11
C PRO A 64 0.83 6.83 3.03
N PRO A 65 1.21 7.66 4.02
CA PRO A 65 0.94 9.10 4.05
C PRO A 65 1.63 9.88 2.91
N LEU A 66 1.12 9.76 1.68
CA LEU A 66 1.64 10.41 0.48
C LEU A 66 1.69 11.95 0.63
N ASP A 67 0.76 12.51 1.40
CA ASP A 67 0.69 13.94 1.74
C ASP A 67 1.91 14.47 2.50
N LYS A 68 2.68 13.57 3.13
CA LYS A 68 3.90 13.88 3.90
C LYS A 68 5.19 13.65 3.12
N THR A 69 5.12 13.21 1.87
CA THR A 69 6.31 13.06 1.03
C THR A 69 6.93 14.41 0.70
N PRO A 70 8.26 14.51 0.49
CA PRO A 70 8.92 15.72 0.01
C PRO A 70 8.23 16.44 -1.15
N LYS A 71 7.75 15.66 -2.14
CA LYS A 71 7.06 16.16 -3.33
C LYS A 71 5.76 16.89 -3.00
N ILE A 72 5.07 16.47 -1.95
CA ILE A 72 3.71 16.93 -1.63
C ILE A 72 3.68 17.85 -0.41
N ILE A 73 4.60 17.71 0.55
CA ILE A 73 4.55 18.38 1.86
C ILE A 73 4.48 19.92 1.76
N THR A 74 5.02 20.51 0.70
CA THR A 74 4.97 21.97 0.45
C THR A 74 3.76 22.44 -0.37
N LYS A 75 3.00 21.53 -0.98
CA LYS A 75 1.81 21.87 -1.78
C LYS A 75 0.64 22.28 -0.87
N SER A 76 -0.17 23.24 -1.33
CA SER A 76 -1.40 23.67 -0.66
C SER A 76 -2.48 22.59 -0.71
N GLU A 77 -2.64 21.95 -1.87
CA GLU A 77 -3.54 20.82 -2.04
C GLU A 77 -2.85 19.50 -1.70
N LYS A 78 -3.54 18.66 -0.93
CA LYS A 78 -3.07 17.36 -0.45
C LYS A 78 -3.97 16.23 -0.92
N PRO A 79 -3.44 15.04 -1.25
CA PRO A 79 -4.22 13.89 -1.64
C PRO A 79 -4.88 13.16 -0.45
N THR A 80 -4.97 13.74 0.75
CA THR A 80 -5.43 13.06 1.98
C THR A 80 -6.79 12.36 1.80
N LYS A 81 -7.76 13.04 1.17
CA LYS A 81 -9.07 12.42 0.87
C LYS A 81 -8.95 11.22 -0.08
N LYS A 82 -8.02 11.28 -1.04
CA LYS A 82 -7.78 10.21 -2.02
C LYS A 82 -7.04 9.02 -1.41
N ILE A 83 -6.09 9.28 -0.51
CA ILE A 83 -5.48 8.23 0.32
C ILE A 83 -6.55 7.51 1.13
N SER A 84 -7.40 8.25 1.85
CA SER A 84 -8.49 7.66 2.64
C SER A 84 -9.49 6.88 1.78
N GLU A 85 -9.84 7.41 0.61
CA GLU A 85 -10.75 6.75 -0.33
C GLU A 85 -10.18 5.41 -0.84
N TYR A 86 -8.91 5.42 -1.29
CA TYR A 86 -8.23 4.22 -1.78
C TYR A 86 -8.11 3.15 -0.68
N ASN A 87 -7.63 3.54 0.51
CA ASN A 87 -7.46 2.62 1.64
C ASN A 87 -8.79 2.05 2.16
N LYS A 88 -9.87 2.84 2.11
CA LYS A 88 -11.23 2.37 2.42
C LYS A 88 -11.67 1.29 1.41
N ARG A 89 -11.51 1.54 0.12
CA ARG A 89 -11.90 0.59 -0.93
C ARG A 89 -11.10 -0.71 -0.88
N ILE A 90 -9.80 -0.66 -0.58
CA ILE A 90 -9.01 -1.88 -0.29
C ILE A 90 -9.62 -2.65 0.87
N SER A 91 -9.97 -2.00 1.97
CA SER A 91 -10.57 -2.66 3.13
C SER A 91 -11.91 -3.34 2.78
N GLU A 92 -12.74 -2.66 2.00
CA GLU A 92 -14.03 -3.20 1.53
C GLU A 92 -13.84 -4.40 0.61
N LYS A 93 -12.94 -4.30 -0.37
CA LYS A 93 -12.64 -5.40 -1.29
C LYS A 93 -11.98 -6.59 -0.61
N LEU A 94 -11.13 -6.36 0.39
CA LEU A 94 -10.53 -7.45 1.17
C LEU A 94 -11.58 -8.23 1.97
N LYS A 95 -12.60 -7.54 2.49
CA LYS A 95 -13.73 -8.21 3.13
C LYS A 95 -14.48 -9.09 2.13
N SER A 96 -14.77 -8.59 0.94
CA SER A 96 -15.41 -9.38 -0.13
C SER A 96 -14.56 -10.59 -0.54
N PHE A 97 -13.25 -10.41 -0.71
CA PHE A 97 -12.31 -11.49 -1.04
C PHE A 97 -12.33 -12.58 0.05
N ASN A 98 -12.24 -12.20 1.33
CA ASN A 98 -12.30 -13.17 2.44
C ASN A 98 -13.64 -13.91 2.51
N SER A 99 -14.75 -13.27 2.15
CA SER A 99 -16.06 -13.93 2.09
C SER A 99 -16.20 -14.88 0.91
N ALA A 100 -15.48 -14.64 -0.19
CA ALA A 100 -15.47 -15.53 -1.36
C ALA A 100 -14.50 -16.71 -1.19
N HIS A 101 -13.43 -16.53 -0.41
CA HIS A 101 -12.32 -17.49 -0.26
C HIS A 101 -12.05 -17.80 1.21
N GLU A 102 -12.88 -18.65 1.81
CA GLU A 102 -12.82 -18.97 3.25
C GLU A 102 -11.52 -19.68 3.69
N ASP A 103 -10.79 -20.30 2.75
CA ASP A 103 -9.50 -20.94 3.00
C ASP A 103 -8.30 -19.97 2.85
N ALA A 104 -8.54 -18.72 2.42
CA ALA A 104 -7.52 -17.69 2.35
C ALA A 104 -7.29 -17.02 3.71
N ARG A 105 -6.02 -16.83 4.06
CA ARG A 105 -5.57 -16.05 5.22
C ARG A 105 -5.08 -14.70 4.72
N THR A 106 -5.71 -13.62 5.19
CA THR A 106 -5.35 -12.28 4.75
C THR A 106 -5.06 -11.35 5.91
N ALA A 107 -4.17 -10.39 5.67
CA ALA A 107 -3.90 -9.28 6.57
C ALA A 107 -3.96 -7.94 5.81
N LEU A 108 -4.57 -6.93 6.42
CA LEU A 108 -4.50 -5.55 5.95
C LEU A 108 -3.57 -4.78 6.88
N ILE A 109 -2.49 -4.24 6.34
CA ILE A 109 -1.46 -3.55 7.10
C ILE A 109 -1.64 -2.04 6.92
N ASP A 110 -1.93 -1.34 8.02
CA ASP A 110 -1.90 0.11 8.08
C ASP A 110 -0.45 0.61 8.09
N THR A 111 -0.02 1.16 6.96
CA THR A 111 1.30 1.75 6.80
C THR A 111 1.38 3.15 7.39
N SER A 112 0.26 3.83 7.66
CA SER A 112 0.29 5.18 8.21
C SER A 112 0.91 5.22 9.61
N ALA A 113 0.65 4.22 10.45
CA ALA A 113 1.18 4.13 11.80
C ALA A 113 2.73 4.11 11.86
N PRO A 114 3.45 3.17 11.20
CA PRO A 114 4.91 3.16 11.24
C PRO A 114 5.52 4.41 10.59
N PHE A 115 4.98 4.91 9.47
CA PHE A 115 5.46 6.14 8.84
C PHE A 115 5.29 7.35 9.77
N ASN A 116 4.12 7.51 10.40
CA ASN A 116 3.88 8.60 11.34
C ASN A 116 4.75 8.48 12.60
N SER A 117 5.03 7.25 13.06
CA SER A 117 5.97 7.04 14.17
C SER A 117 7.37 7.54 13.83
N ALA A 118 7.87 7.23 12.63
CA ALA A 118 9.17 7.69 12.16
C ALA A 118 9.21 9.21 11.96
N ILE A 119 8.20 9.78 11.30
CA ILE A 119 8.11 11.23 11.05
C ILE A 119 8.03 12.04 12.35
N ASN A 120 7.29 11.54 13.35
CA ASN A 120 7.14 12.25 14.62
C ASN A 120 8.34 12.08 15.56
N ASN A 121 9.19 11.08 15.34
CA ASN A 121 10.37 10.82 16.16
C ASN A 121 11.57 10.35 15.31
N PRO A 122 12.08 11.21 14.40
CA PRO A 122 13.12 10.82 13.43
C PRO A 122 14.40 10.34 14.13
N LYS A 123 14.77 10.99 15.24
CA LYS A 123 15.97 10.65 16.02
C LYS A 123 15.94 9.24 16.63
N LYS A 124 14.75 8.70 16.94
CA LYS A 124 14.61 7.29 17.36
C LYS A 124 15.07 6.31 16.27
N TYR A 125 15.03 6.74 15.01
CA TYR A 125 15.42 5.95 13.84
C TYR A 125 16.73 6.48 13.22
N ASN A 126 17.56 7.16 14.01
CA ASN A 126 18.84 7.78 13.62
C ASN A 126 18.75 8.94 12.59
N ALA A 127 17.56 9.25 12.07
CA ALA A 127 17.37 10.36 11.16
C ALA A 127 17.59 11.73 11.82
N THR A 128 18.20 12.65 11.06
CA THR A 128 18.52 14.02 11.53
C THR A 128 17.26 14.79 11.89
N ASP A 129 16.29 14.81 10.97
CA ASP A 129 14.95 15.35 11.15
C ASP A 129 13.98 14.71 10.13
N ALA A 130 12.70 15.13 10.12
CA ALA A 130 11.65 14.55 9.28
C ALA A 130 11.57 15.16 7.86
N THR A 131 12.38 16.17 7.57
CA THR A 131 12.36 16.98 6.34
C THR A 131 13.68 16.98 5.58
N CYS A 132 14.79 16.57 6.21
CA CYS A 132 16.11 16.48 5.62
C CYS A 132 16.06 15.60 4.37
N GLN A 133 16.61 16.13 3.28
CA GLN A 133 16.70 15.44 2.00
C GLN A 133 18.10 15.62 1.45
N ASN A 134 18.64 14.54 0.91
CA ASN A 134 19.87 14.56 0.16
C ASN A 134 19.85 13.49 -0.93
N THR A 135 20.80 13.56 -1.84
CA THR A 135 20.94 12.60 -2.95
C THR A 135 21.90 11.45 -2.61
N ASP A 136 22.67 11.55 -1.52
CA ASP A 136 23.67 10.56 -1.12
C ASP A 136 23.08 9.37 -0.34
N GLY A 137 21.84 9.50 0.17
CA GLY A 137 21.15 8.46 0.94
C GLY A 137 21.77 8.16 2.32
N LYS A 138 22.66 9.03 2.81
CA LYS A 138 23.43 8.85 4.05
C LYS A 138 23.37 10.04 5.00
N SER A 139 23.58 11.27 4.52
CA SER A 139 23.74 12.44 5.40
C SER A 139 22.44 12.94 6.08
N CYS A 140 21.28 12.32 5.81
CA CYS A 140 19.99 12.63 6.42
C CYS A 140 19.42 11.48 7.30
N VAL A 141 20.17 10.39 7.45
CA VAL A 141 19.81 9.18 8.23
C VAL A 141 20.83 8.83 9.30
#